data_AF-T0Z8I2-F1
#
_entry.id   AF-T0Z8I2-F1
#
_cell.length_a   1.000
_cell.length_b   1.000
_cell.length_c   1.000
_cell.angle_alpha   90.00
_cell.angle_beta   90.00
_cell.angle_gamma   90.00
#
_symmetry.space_group_name_H-M   'P 1'
#
loop_
_entity.id
_entity.type
_entity.pdbx_description
1 polymer ?
#
loop_
_entity_poly.entity_id
_entity_poly.type
_entity_poly.pdbx_seq_one_letter_code
_entity_poly.pdbx_strand_id
1 'polypeptide(L)'
;MRSIELNKQSSTREAREAALEREEPEEQRRRQLIEVTIDSLAEVGYVGSTLAQIAQRAGVSPGLVAHYFGDKDGLLEATFRTLSRR
;
A
#
# COMPACT_ATOMS: atom_id res chain seq x y z
N MET A 1 -29.64 4.47 -24.77
CA MET A 1 -29.67 3.01 -24.46
C MET A 1 -28.27 2.39 -24.44
N ARG A 2 -27.29 3.05 -23.80
CA ARG A 2 -25.99 2.45 -23.45
C ARG A 2 -25.34 3.34 -22.38
N SER A 3 -24.50 2.75 -21.53
CA SER A 3 -23.67 3.40 -20.48
C SER A 3 -24.13 3.26 -19.03
N ILE A 4 -24.73 2.11 -18.65
CA ILE A 4 -24.83 1.71 -17.23
C ILE A 4 -23.92 0.49 -17.03
N GLU A 5 -22.60 0.65 -17.09
CA GLU A 5 -21.69 -0.46 -16.77
C GLU A 5 -20.30 -0.03 -16.25
N LEU A 6 -20.21 1.07 -15.49
CA LEU A 6 -18.92 1.57 -14.97
C LEU A 6 -18.79 1.60 -13.43
N ASN A 7 -19.72 1.04 -12.65
CA ASN A 7 -19.72 1.21 -11.18
C ASN A 7 -19.35 -0.02 -10.32
N LYS A 8 -18.70 -1.05 -10.88
CA LYS A 8 -18.33 -2.25 -10.08
C LYS A 8 -17.02 -2.12 -9.29
N GLN A 9 -16.17 -1.12 -9.57
CA GLN A 9 -14.88 -0.95 -8.87
C GLN A 9 -14.92 0.02 -7.69
N SER A 10 -15.80 1.03 -7.69
CA SER A 10 -15.91 2.01 -6.58
C SER A 10 -16.39 1.38 -5.27
N SER A 11 -17.31 0.41 -5.34
CA SER A 11 -17.93 -0.19 -4.15
C SER A 11 -16.96 -0.94 -3.23
N THR A 12 -15.92 -1.56 -3.80
CA THR A 12 -14.89 -2.28 -3.00
C THR A 12 -13.84 -1.35 -2.39
N ARG A 13 -13.58 -0.20 -3.00
CA ARG A 13 -12.56 0.75 -2.51
C ARG A 13 -13.09 1.57 -1.34
N GLU A 14 -14.31 2.09 -1.46
CA GLU A 14 -14.97 2.88 -0.39
C GLU A 14 -15.21 2.04 0.88
N ALA A 15 -15.62 0.77 0.73
CA ALA A 15 -15.78 -0.14 1.86
C ALA A 15 -14.45 -0.48 2.55
N ARG A 16 -13.34 -0.53 1.79
CA ARG A 16 -11.99 -0.68 2.34
C ARG A 16 -11.54 0.58 3.08
N GLU A 17 -11.78 1.76 2.52
CA GLU A 17 -11.44 3.04 3.14
C GLU A 17 -12.15 3.23 4.49
N ALA A 18 -13.44 2.93 4.57
CA ALA A 18 -14.20 3.00 5.84
C ALA A 18 -13.79 1.95 6.90
N ALA A 19 -13.19 0.82 6.48
CA ALA A 19 -12.63 -0.17 7.40
C ALA A 19 -11.26 0.26 7.93
N LEU A 20 -10.45 0.89 7.07
CA LEU A 20 -9.16 1.47 7.44
C LEU A 20 -9.31 2.58 8.50
N GLU A 21 -10.38 3.37 8.45
CA GLU A 21 -10.67 4.43 9.44
C GLU A 21 -10.97 3.92 10.86
N ARG A 22 -11.27 2.63 11.04
CA ARG A 22 -11.50 2.00 12.35
C ARG A 22 -10.24 1.33 12.91
N GLU A 23 -9.14 1.29 12.16
CA GLU A 23 -7.86 0.73 12.59
C GLU A 23 -7.09 1.77 13.42
N GLU A 24 -6.24 1.31 14.35
CA GLU A 24 -5.28 2.19 15.01
C GLU A 24 -4.44 2.91 13.93
N PRO A 25 -4.18 4.23 14.07
CA PRO A 25 -3.48 5.02 13.04
C PRO A 25 -2.16 4.41 12.58
N GLU A 26 -1.51 3.65 13.47
CA GLU A 26 -0.26 2.94 13.22
C GLU A 26 -0.42 1.77 12.23
N GLU A 27 -1.40 0.88 12.44
CA GLU A 27 -1.62 -0.27 11.55
C GLU A 27 -2.18 0.18 10.21
N GLN A 28 -3.04 1.22 10.21
CA GLN A 28 -3.55 1.82 8.98
C GLN A 28 -2.40 2.37 8.11
N ARG A 29 -1.43 3.06 8.74
CA ARG A 29 -0.24 3.56 8.05
C ARG A 29 0.64 2.43 7.54
N ARG A 30 0.87 1.40 8.36
CA ARG A 30 1.66 0.22 7.97
C ARG A 30 1.04 -0.47 6.75
N ARG A 31 -0.28 -0.63 6.74
CA ARG A 31 -1.04 -1.22 5.64
C ARG A 31 -1.01 -0.36 4.38
N GLN A 32 -1.14 0.96 4.50
CA GLN A 32 -1.00 1.88 3.36
C GLN A 32 0.39 1.76 2.70
N LEU A 33 1.46 1.69 3.50
CA LEU A 33 2.82 1.53 2.98
C LEU A 33 2.99 0.20 2.23
N ILE A 34 2.37 -0.87 2.70
CA ILE A 34 2.35 -2.16 2.02
C ILE A 34 1.63 -2.05 0.67
N GLU A 35 0.42 -1.47 0.62
CA GLU A 35 -0.34 -1.35 -0.63
C GLU A 35 0.42 -0.48 -1.66
N VAL A 36 1.02 0.65 -1.24
CA VAL A 36 1.87 1.48 -2.13
C VAL A 36 3.10 0.71 -2.63
N THR A 37 3.65 -0.19 -1.80
CA THR A 37 4.77 -1.05 -2.21
C THR A 37 4.34 -2.07 -3.24
N ILE A 38 3.17 -2.69 -3.09
CA ILE A 38 2.60 -3.61 -4.08
C ILE A 38 2.44 -2.90 -5.44
N ASP A 39 1.86 -1.70 -5.43
CA ASP A 39 1.69 -0.89 -6.65
C ASP A 39 3.04 -0.55 -7.28
N SER A 40 4.02 -0.14 -6.48
CA SER A 40 5.37 0.14 -6.97
C SER A 40 6.03 -1.09 -7.61
N LEU A 41 5.92 -2.26 -6.98
CA LEU A 41 6.47 -3.50 -7.52
C LEU A 41 5.81 -3.88 -8.85
N ALA A 42 4.50 -3.66 -8.98
CA ALA A 42 3.77 -3.92 -10.21
C ALA A 42 4.17 -2.97 -11.35
N GLU A 43 4.46 -1.70 -11.04
CA GLU A 43 4.78 -0.68 -12.03
C GLU A 43 6.24 -0.69 -12.49
N VAL A 44 7.18 -0.77 -11.54
CA VAL A 44 8.62 -0.55 -11.81
C VAL A 44 9.51 -1.75 -11.42
N GLY A 45 8.90 -2.81 -10.88
CA GLY A 45 9.60 -4.01 -10.47
C GLY A 45 10.50 -3.83 -9.24
N TYR A 46 11.08 -4.94 -8.77
CA TYR A 46 11.90 -4.98 -7.55
C TYR A 46 13.05 -3.97 -7.55
N VAL A 47 13.80 -3.86 -8.64
CA VAL A 47 14.96 -2.96 -8.73
C VAL A 47 14.51 -1.50 -8.69
N GLY A 48 13.40 -1.18 -9.35
CA GLY A 48 12.84 0.16 -9.44
C GLY A 48 12.13 0.64 -8.18
N SER A 49 11.74 -0.25 -7.27
CA SER A 49 11.09 0.10 -6.00
C SER A 49 12.11 0.45 -4.91
N THR A 50 12.21 1.72 -4.52
CA THR A 50 13.08 2.15 -3.40
C THR A 50 12.27 2.68 -2.21
N LEU A 51 12.85 2.63 -1.01
CA LEU A 51 12.23 3.18 0.21
C LEU A 51 11.82 4.65 0.03
N ALA A 52 12.69 5.45 -0.58
CA ALA A 52 12.45 6.87 -0.79
C ALA A 52 11.26 7.12 -1.74
N GLN A 53 11.17 6.38 -2.85
CA GLN A 53 10.04 6.50 -3.77
C GLN A 53 8.73 6.03 -3.15
N ILE A 54 8.77 4.94 -2.36
CA ILE A 54 7.58 4.44 -1.65
C ILE A 54 7.11 5.46 -0.62
N ALA A 55 8.02 6.02 0.17
CA ALA A 55 7.72 7.07 1.14
C ALA A 55 7.09 8.30 0.46
N GLN A 56 7.68 8.74 -0.66
CA GLN A 56 7.17 9.86 -1.46
C GLN A 56 5.75 9.58 -1.98
N ARG A 57 5.51 8.40 -2.55
CA ARG A 57 4.19 7.98 -3.05
C ARG A 57 3.15 7.87 -1.95
N ALA A 58 3.56 7.41 -0.76
CA ALA A 58 2.68 7.32 0.41
C ALA A 58 2.47 8.66 1.13
N GLY A 59 3.17 9.73 0.72
CA GLY A 59 3.07 11.05 1.35
C GLY A 59 3.70 11.12 2.74
N VAL A 60 4.74 10.31 3.01
CA VAL A 60 5.42 10.24 4.30
C VAL A 60 6.93 10.46 4.15
N SER A 61 7.63 10.65 5.28
CA SER A 61 9.09 10.73 5.28
C SER A 61 9.72 9.34 5.14
N PRO A 62 10.89 9.19 4.49
CA PRO A 62 11.62 7.93 4.44
C PRO A 62 11.98 7.38 5.83
N GLY A 63 12.26 8.27 6.78
CA GLY A 63 12.53 7.89 8.17
C GLY A 63 11.33 7.25 8.87
N LEU A 64 10.10 7.64 8.51
CA LEU A 64 8.90 6.97 9.01
C LEU A 64 8.78 5.56 8.43
N VAL A 65 9.09 5.36 7.15
CA VAL A 65 9.08 4.01 6.55
C VAL A 65 10.14 3.12 7.21
N ALA A 66 11.34 3.65 7.45
CA ALA A 66 12.40 2.95 8.17
C ALA A 66 12.01 2.62 9.62
N HIS A 67 11.22 3.47 10.28
CA HIS A 67 10.69 3.18 11.62
C HIS A 67 9.77 1.95 11.62
N TYR A 68 8.91 1.80 10.60
CA TYR A 68 7.99 0.67 10.50
C TYR A 68 8.66 -0.64 10.04
N PHE A 69 9.63 -0.55 9.14
CA PHE A 69 10.11 -1.72 8.39
C PHE A 69 11.62 -1.91 8.44
N GLY A 70 12.36 -0.99 9.06
CA GLY A 70 13.83 -0.97 9.05
C GLY A 70 14.36 -0.50 7.71
N ASP A 71 14.32 -1.37 6.71
CA ASP A 71 14.91 -1.16 5.39
C ASP A 71 14.00 -1.67 4.26
N LYS A 72 14.56 -1.74 3.04
CA LYS A 72 13.83 -2.20 1.86
C LYS A 72 13.45 -3.67 1.97
N ASP A 73 14.31 -4.49 2.55
CA ASP A 73 14.06 -5.92 2.66
C ASP A 73 12.95 -6.19 3.68
N GLY A 74 12.96 -5.50 4.82
CA GLY A 74 11.88 -5.60 5.81
C GLY A 74 10.53 -5.13 5.27
N LEU A 75 10.51 -4.08 4.46
CA LEU A 75 9.29 -3.60 3.80
C LEU A 75 8.77 -4.63 2.78
N LEU A 76 9.66 -5.21 1.99
CA LEU A 76 9.31 -6.24 1.01
C LEU A 76 8.87 -7.54 1.68
N GLU A 77 9.50 -7.95 2.78
CA GLU A 77 9.09 -9.11 3.55
C GLU A 77 7.65 -8.94 4.07
N ALA A 78 7.34 -7.78 4.67
CA ALA A 78 5.99 -7.48 5.13
C ALA A 78 4.98 -7.48 3.97
N THR A 79 5.40 -6.97 2.81
CA THR A 79 4.59 -6.94 1.59
C THR A 79 4.31 -8.35 1.07
N PHE A 80 5.32 -9.18 0.91
CA PHE A 80 5.16 -10.56 0.46
C PHE A 80 4.36 -11.39 1.45
N ARG A 81 4.59 -11.22 2.76
CA ARG A 81 3.79 -11.86 3.82
C ARG A 81 2.32 -11.51 3.71
N THR A 82 1.99 -10.28 3.29
CA THR A 82 0.61 -9.84 3.07
C THR A 82 0.01 -10.50 1.83
N LEU A 83 0.78 -10.60 0.74
CA LEU A 83 0.35 -11.28 -0.49
C LEU A 83 0.14 -12.78 -0.29
N SER A 84 1.00 -13.45 0.47
CA SER A 84 0.89 -14.89 0.75
C SER A 84 -0.32 -15.28 1.61
N ARG A 85 -0.96 -14.32 2.28
CA ARG A 85 -2.14 -14.54 3.14
C ARG A 85 -3.47 -14.25 2.43
N ARG A 86 -3.45 -13.81 1.18
CA ARG A 86 -4.64 -13.53 0.35
C ARG A 86 -4.97 -14.75 -0.50
#